data_AF-A0A7V9I0P0-F1
#
_entry.id   AF-A0A7V9I0P0-F1
#
_cell.length_a   1.000
_cell.length_b   1.000
_cell.length_c   1.000
_cell.angle_alpha   90.00
_cell.angle_beta   90.00
_cell.angle_gamma   90.00
#
_symmetry.space_group_name_H-M   'P 1'
#
loop_
_entity.id
_entity.type
_entity.pdbx_description
1 polymer ?
#
loop_
_entity_poly.entity_id
_entity_poly.type
_entity_poly.pdbx_seq_one_letter_code
_entity_poly.pdbx_strand_id
1 'polypeptide(L)'
;MVVLLSTYELGRPAFGVASAAAWLRTAGHVVHTVDLSRGPLPELWRDAATLFAVHVPMHTATRLAGPLLARLRDARPDATRVVFGLYAPLNERWLRDHGATHVLGVEAEADLVAVAAGRAPLPIRTGIDLP
;
A
#
# COMPACT_ATOMS: atom_id res chain seq x y z
N MET A 1 -8.34 -9.88 4.62
CA MET A 1 -6.89 -10.23 4.47
C MET A 1 -6.19 -9.06 3.78
N VAL A 2 -4.99 -8.71 4.24
CA VAL A 2 -4.17 -7.62 3.67
C VAL A 2 -3.05 -8.19 2.79
N VAL A 3 -2.88 -7.63 1.60
CA VAL A 3 -1.76 -7.95 0.70
C VAL A 3 -0.91 -6.70 0.48
N LEU A 4 0.33 -6.76 0.95
CA LEU A 4 1.33 -5.72 0.72
C LEU A 4 2.11 -6.04 -0.54
N LEU A 5 2.24 -5.07 -1.43
CA LEU A 5 2.82 -5.22 -2.76
C LEU A 5 4.02 -4.30 -2.91
N SER A 6 5.17 -4.85 -3.30
CA SER A 6 6.24 -4.08 -3.91
C SER A 6 6.29 -4.40 -5.41
N THR A 7 6.62 -3.40 -6.22
CA THR A 7 6.73 -3.57 -7.67
C THR A 7 8.18 -3.71 -8.14
N TYR A 8 9.15 -3.34 -7.30
CA TYR A 8 10.53 -3.17 -7.73
C TYR A 8 11.53 -3.23 -6.56
N GLU A 9 11.62 -4.38 -5.89
CA GLU A 9 12.62 -4.59 -4.83
C GLU A 9 13.62 -5.70 -5.16
N LEU A 10 13.42 -6.42 -6.28
CA LEU A 10 14.32 -7.47 -6.79
C LEU A 10 14.65 -8.55 -5.74
N GLY A 11 13.71 -8.82 -4.84
CA GLY A 11 13.85 -9.74 -3.72
C GLY A 11 14.55 -9.20 -2.49
N ARG A 12 14.85 -7.90 -2.43
CA ARG A 12 15.27 -7.26 -1.20
C ARG A 12 14.04 -6.94 -0.35
N PRO A 13 14.08 -7.14 0.97
CA PRO A 13 12.97 -6.74 1.83
C PRO A 13 12.90 -5.21 1.89
N ALA A 14 11.92 -4.61 1.22
CA ALA A 14 11.60 -3.19 1.40
C ALA A 14 11.28 -2.92 2.87
N PHE A 15 12.02 -2.01 3.50
CA PHE A 15 11.77 -1.63 4.89
C PHE A 15 10.32 -1.17 5.10
N GLY A 16 9.79 -0.30 4.23
CA GLY A 16 8.40 0.18 4.35
C GLY A 16 7.36 -0.95 4.30
N VAL A 17 7.58 -1.98 3.48
CA VAL A 17 6.72 -3.17 3.43
C VAL A 17 6.88 -4.02 4.69
N ALA A 18 8.11 -4.24 5.15
CA ALA A 18 8.37 -5.02 6.35
C ALA A 18 7.79 -4.36 7.61
N SER A 19 7.95 -3.04 7.75
CA SER A 19 7.40 -2.23 8.83
C SER A 19 5.86 -2.28 8.82
N ALA A 20 5.23 -1.98 7.69
CA ALA A 20 3.78 -2.10 7.54
C ALA A 20 3.26 -3.51 7.86
N ALA A 21 3.98 -4.55 7.42
CA ALA A 21 3.61 -5.94 7.70
C ALA A 21 3.63 -6.24 9.20
N ALA A 22 4.67 -5.79 9.91
CA ALA A 22 4.79 -5.98 11.35
C ALA A 22 3.62 -5.31 12.09
N TRP A 23 3.34 -4.04 11.80
CA TRP A 23 2.25 -3.29 12.45
C TRP A 23 0.88 -3.92 12.21
N LEU A 24 0.57 -4.29 10.96
CA LEU A 24 -0.70 -4.92 10.63
C LEU A 24 -0.86 -6.29 11.30
N ARG A 25 0.21 -7.08 11.39
CA ARG A 25 0.19 -8.37 12.11
C ARG A 25 0.01 -8.18 13.61
N THR A 26 0.69 -7.20 14.21
CA THR A 26 0.50 -6.83 15.63
C THR A 26 -0.94 -6.40 15.90
N ALA A 27 -1.60 -5.74 14.95
CA ALA A 27 -3.01 -5.38 15.02
C ALA A 27 -3.98 -6.55 14.72
N GLY A 28 -3.48 -7.78 14.49
CA GLY A 28 -4.30 -8.98 14.31
C GLY A 28 -4.73 -9.25 12.87
N HIS A 29 -4.22 -8.53 11.87
CA HIS A 29 -4.54 -8.79 10.48
C HIS A 29 -3.73 -9.96 9.90
N VAL A 30 -4.36 -10.76 9.03
CA VAL A 30 -3.66 -11.72 8.17
C VAL A 30 -3.00 -10.95 7.03
N VAL A 31 -1.66 -11.00 6.94
CA VAL A 31 -0.84 -10.19 6.03
C VAL A 31 0.07 -11.04 5.16
N HIS A 32 -0.09 -10.91 3.84
CA HIS A 32 0.82 -11.44 2.83
C HIS A 32 1.65 -10.33 2.19
N THR A 33 2.92 -10.60 1.91
CA THR A 33 3.82 -9.67 1.21
C THR A 33 4.22 -10.28 -0.13
N VAL A 34 4.06 -9.52 -1.21
CA VAL A 34 4.40 -9.97 -2.58
C VAL A 34 5.34 -8.96 -3.22
N ASP A 35 6.47 -9.46 -3.70
CA ASP A 35 7.34 -8.70 -4.60
C ASP A 35 7.04 -9.09 -6.04
N LEU A 36 6.37 -8.19 -6.75
CA LEU A 36 5.93 -8.41 -8.13
C LEU A 36 7.08 -8.43 -9.13
N SER A 37 8.28 -8.00 -8.73
CA SER A 37 9.48 -8.17 -9.55
C SER A 37 9.98 -9.62 -9.60
N ARG A 38 9.49 -10.47 -8.69
CA ARG A 38 9.85 -11.90 -8.60
C ARG A 38 8.81 -12.85 -9.17
N GLY A 39 7.60 -12.36 -9.43
CA GLY A 39 6.51 -13.19 -9.92
C GLY A 39 5.16 -12.50 -9.85
N PRO A 40 4.12 -13.11 -10.44
CA PRO A 40 2.78 -12.55 -10.43
C PRO A 40 2.16 -12.58 -9.02
N LEU A 41 1.19 -11.70 -8.79
CA LEU A 41 0.29 -11.80 -7.64
C LEU A 41 -0.53 -13.10 -7.75
N PRO A 42 -0.45 -14.02 -6.75
CA PRO A 42 -1.26 -15.23 -6.77
C PRO A 42 -2.76 -14.93 -6.83
N GLU A 43 -3.49 -15.64 -7.69
CA GLU A 43 -4.93 -15.42 -7.90
C GLU A 43 -5.73 -15.59 -6.61
N LEU A 44 -5.41 -16.61 -5.82
CA LEU A 44 -6.02 -16.82 -4.50
C LEU A 44 -5.91 -15.57 -3.61
N TRP A 45 -4.74 -14.91 -3.61
CA TRP A 45 -4.53 -13.72 -2.79
C TRP A 45 -5.20 -12.49 -3.38
N ARG A 46 -5.19 -12.37 -4.71
CA ARG A 46 -5.97 -11.36 -5.42
C ARG A 46 -7.44 -11.46 -5.04
N ASP A 47 -8.04 -12.65 -5.10
CA ASP A 47 -9.48 -12.84 -4.88
C ASP A 47 -9.92 -12.77 -3.41
N ALA A 48 -9.04 -13.10 -2.46
CA ALA A 48 -9.38 -13.05 -1.03
C ALA A 48 -9.00 -11.72 -0.35
N ALA A 49 -8.25 -10.85 -1.00
CA ALA A 49 -7.81 -9.60 -0.37
C ALA A 49 -8.98 -8.63 -0.16
N THR A 50 -9.02 -8.05 1.05
CA THR A 50 -9.89 -6.93 1.39
C THR A 50 -9.16 -5.60 1.29
N LEU A 51 -7.82 -5.64 1.33
CA LEU A 51 -6.95 -4.48 1.18
C LEU A 51 -5.67 -4.88 0.43
N PHE A 52 -5.33 -4.09 -0.59
CA PHE A 52 -4.01 -4.07 -1.23
C PHE A 52 -3.27 -2.79 -0.81
N ALA A 53 -2.04 -2.91 -0.33
CA ALA A 53 -1.19 -1.74 -0.09
C ALA A 53 0.06 -1.80 -0.99
N VAL A 54 0.20 -0.84 -1.89
CA VAL A 54 1.31 -0.76 -2.85
C VAL A 54 2.37 0.20 -2.34
N HIS A 55 3.58 -0.31 -2.13
CA HIS A 55 4.73 0.48 -1.69
C HIS A 55 5.43 1.16 -2.88
N VAL A 56 5.60 2.48 -2.81
CA VAL A 56 6.24 3.30 -3.85
C VAL A 56 7.41 4.13 -3.28
N PRO A 57 8.56 3.50 -3.00
CA PRO A 57 9.71 4.19 -2.41
C PRO A 57 10.48 5.04 -3.42
N MET A 58 10.22 4.84 -4.72
CA MET A 58 10.92 5.49 -5.81
C MET A 58 9.99 5.78 -7.00
N HIS A 59 10.44 6.65 -7.89
CA HIS A 59 9.71 7.00 -9.11
C HIS A 59 9.36 5.78 -9.97
N THR A 60 10.30 4.86 -10.18
CA THR A 60 10.06 3.63 -10.96
C THR A 60 8.92 2.79 -10.39
N ALA A 61 8.91 2.58 -9.07
CA ALA A 61 7.83 1.85 -8.40
C ALA A 61 6.47 2.56 -8.57
N THR A 62 6.45 3.89 -8.53
CA THR A 62 5.24 4.69 -8.76
C THR A 62 4.67 4.47 -10.17
N ARG A 63 5.53 4.47 -11.20
CA ARG A 63 5.11 4.22 -12.58
C ARG A 63 4.53 2.82 -12.78
N LEU A 64 5.08 1.82 -12.08
CA LEU A 64 4.57 0.45 -12.10
C LEU A 64 3.26 0.30 -11.31
N ALA A 65 3.04 1.13 -10.28
CA ALA A 65 1.84 1.08 -9.46
C ALA A 65 0.56 1.45 -10.23
N GLY A 66 0.61 2.40 -11.17
CA GLY A 66 -0.58 2.84 -11.92
C GLY A 66 -1.31 1.69 -12.65
N PRO A 67 -0.64 0.97 -13.57
CA PRO A 67 -1.24 -0.18 -14.25
C PRO A 67 -1.66 -1.31 -13.29
N LEU A 68 -0.90 -1.51 -12.21
CA LEU A 68 -1.25 -2.47 -11.17
C LEU A 68 -2.56 -2.10 -10.47
N LEU A 69 -2.72 -0.83 -10.06
CA LEU A 69 -3.93 -0.33 -9.40
C LEU A 69 -5.16 -0.47 -10.28
N ALA A 70 -5.03 -0.17 -11.58
CA ALA A 70 -6.11 -0.36 -12.54
C ALA A 70 -6.54 -1.83 -12.60
N ARG A 71 -5.58 -2.75 -12.74
CA ARG A 71 -5.85 -4.21 -12.76
C ARG A 71 -6.48 -4.70 -11.46
N LEU A 72 -6.03 -4.21 -10.31
CA LEU A 72 -6.59 -4.57 -9.00
C LEU A 72 -8.01 -4.04 -8.84
N ARG A 73 -8.29 -2.80 -9.27
CA ARG A 73 -9.63 -2.21 -9.26
C ARG A 73 -10.59 -3.01 -10.13
N ASP A 74 -10.18 -3.36 -11.34
CA ASP A 74 -11.05 -4.08 -12.29
C ASP A 74 -11.28 -5.53 -11.82
N ALA A 75 -10.27 -6.18 -11.22
CA ALA A 75 -10.38 -7.54 -10.72
C ALA A 75 -11.13 -7.65 -9.38
N ARG A 76 -10.98 -6.65 -8.49
CA ARG A 76 -11.51 -6.62 -7.12
C ARG A 76 -11.98 -5.21 -6.75
N PRO A 77 -13.13 -4.77 -7.27
CA PRO A 77 -13.61 -3.40 -7.08
C PRO A 77 -13.83 -3.05 -5.60
N ASP A 78 -14.33 -4.00 -4.81
CA ASP A 78 -14.66 -3.80 -3.39
C ASP A 78 -13.43 -3.76 -2.46
N ALA A 79 -12.24 -4.15 -2.96
CA ALA A 79 -11.04 -4.14 -2.14
C ALA A 79 -10.51 -2.71 -1.96
N THR A 80 -10.08 -2.37 -0.75
CA THR A 80 -9.37 -1.12 -0.50
C THR A 80 -8.01 -1.16 -1.18
N ARG A 81 -7.62 -0.07 -1.85
CA ARG A 81 -6.32 0.04 -2.55
C ARG A 81 -5.57 1.24 -1.98
N VAL A 82 -4.58 0.97 -1.15
CA VAL A 82 -3.72 1.98 -0.54
C VAL A 82 -2.41 2.08 -1.31
N VAL A 83 -1.90 3.29 -1.53
CA VAL A 83 -0.55 3.50 -2.03
C VAL A 83 0.22 4.26 -0.97
N PHE A 84 1.42 3.80 -0.62
CA PHE A 84 2.20 4.39 0.47
C PHE A 84 3.70 4.44 0.16
N GLY A 85 4.40 5.35 0.84
CA GLY A 85 5.83 5.58 0.65
C GLY A 85 6.14 6.98 0.13
N LEU A 86 7.43 7.29 0.01
CA LEU A 86 7.94 8.64 -0.27
C LEU A 86 7.31 9.31 -1.49
N TYR A 87 7.04 8.54 -2.56
CA TYR A 87 6.50 9.09 -3.80
C TYR A 87 4.97 9.11 -3.85
N ALA A 88 4.28 8.53 -2.87
CA ALA A 88 2.83 8.42 -2.95
C ALA A 88 2.14 9.81 -2.85
N PRO A 89 2.41 10.66 -1.83
CA PRO A 89 1.75 11.97 -1.72
C PRO A 89 2.06 12.88 -2.91
N LEU A 90 3.32 12.85 -3.40
CA LEU A 90 3.75 13.63 -4.56
C LEU A 90 3.00 13.28 -5.84
N ASN A 91 2.42 12.08 -5.93
CA ASN A 91 1.72 11.58 -7.10
C ASN A 91 0.23 11.29 -6.81
N GLU A 92 -0.33 11.86 -5.73
CA GLU A 92 -1.65 11.48 -5.22
C GLU A 92 -2.73 11.54 -6.30
N ARG A 93 -2.86 12.66 -7.01
CA ARG A 93 -3.88 12.82 -8.06
C ARG A 93 -3.78 11.71 -9.10
N TRP A 94 -2.57 11.48 -9.62
CA TRP A 94 -2.33 10.46 -10.62
C TRP A 94 -2.64 9.04 -10.09
N LEU A 95 -2.25 8.74 -8.85
CA LEU A 95 -2.54 7.45 -8.22
C LEU A 95 -4.04 7.23 -8.01
N ARG A 96 -4.78 8.27 -7.62
CA ARG A 96 -6.25 8.23 -7.48
C ARG A 96 -6.94 8.01 -8.82
N ASP A 97 -6.50 8.70 -9.88
CA ASP A 97 -6.99 8.47 -11.25
C ASP A 97 -6.79 7.01 -11.70
N HIS A 98 -5.76 6.33 -11.17
CA HIS A 98 -5.47 4.92 -11.46
C HIS A 98 -6.15 3.92 -10.49
N GLY A 99 -6.94 4.40 -9.53
CA GLY A 99 -7.77 3.56 -8.66
C GLY A 99 -7.30 3.43 -7.21
N ALA A 100 -6.32 4.23 -6.77
CA ALA A 100 -6.00 4.33 -5.35
C ALA A 100 -7.17 4.92 -4.56
N THR A 101 -7.56 4.23 -3.49
CA THR A 101 -8.57 4.71 -2.52
C THR A 101 -7.95 5.61 -1.47
N HIS A 102 -6.73 5.30 -1.04
CA HIS A 102 -5.98 6.04 -0.05
C HIS A 102 -4.53 6.22 -0.51
N VAL A 103 -3.95 7.37 -0.19
CA VAL A 103 -2.56 7.70 -0.48
C VAL A 103 -1.92 8.15 0.84
N LEU A 104 -0.85 7.47 1.25
CA LEU A 104 -0.20 7.66 2.55
C LEU A 104 1.29 7.99 2.38
N GLY A 105 1.86 8.72 3.33
CA GLY A 105 3.27 9.13 3.31
C GLY A 105 4.26 8.01 3.65
N VAL A 106 5.44 8.40 4.14
CA VAL A 106 6.50 7.46 4.57
C VAL A 106 6.13 6.77 5.89
N GLU A 107 5.53 7.51 6.83
CA GLU A 107 5.11 7.04 8.16
C GLU A 107 3.70 6.43 8.11
N ALA A 108 3.48 5.48 7.20
CA ALA A 108 2.15 4.98 6.86
C ALA A 108 1.61 3.89 7.80
N GLU A 109 2.38 3.38 8.75
CA GLU A 109 2.06 2.16 9.48
C GLU A 109 0.77 2.28 10.30
N ALA A 110 0.65 3.35 11.10
CA ALA A 110 -0.52 3.58 11.92
C ALA A 110 -1.78 3.84 11.07
N ASP A 111 -1.62 4.57 9.96
CA ASP A 111 -2.69 4.85 9.00
C ASP A 111 -3.13 3.59 8.27
N LEU A 112 -2.20 2.72 7.88
CA LEU A 112 -2.51 1.43 7.25
C LEU A 112 -3.31 0.54 8.20
N VAL A 113 -2.97 0.52 9.48
CA VAL A 113 -3.76 -0.20 10.50
C VAL A 113 -5.15 0.42 10.66
N ALA A 114 -5.28 1.75 10.63
CA ALA A 114 -6.58 2.42 10.70
C ALA A 114 -7.46 2.06 9.50
N VAL A 115 -6.91 2.16 8.29
CA VAL A 115 -7.61 1.84 7.05
C VAL A 115 -7.97 0.35 6.97
N ALA A 116 -7.07 -0.55 7.38
CA ALA A 116 -7.34 -1.99 7.44
C ALA A 116 -8.46 -2.36 8.43
N ALA A 117 -8.67 -1.53 9.45
CA ALA A 117 -9.77 -1.64 10.41
C ALA A 117 -11.06 -0.91 9.96
N GLY A 118 -11.12 -0.39 8.73
CA GLY A 118 -12.29 0.35 8.21
C GLY A 118 -12.45 1.75 8.78
N ARG A 119 -11.39 2.34 9.34
CA ARG A 119 -11.38 3.71 9.88
C ARG A 119 -10.66 4.66 8.92
N ALA A 120 -10.93 5.95 9.04
CA ALA A 120 -10.17 6.97 8.33
C ALA A 120 -8.69 6.96 8.78
N PRO A 121 -7.74 7.33 7.90
CA PRO A 121 -6.36 7.60 8.29
C PRO A 121 -6.30 8.62 9.43
N LEU A 122 -5.26 8.55 10.26
CA LEU A 122 -5.05 9.51 11.32
C LEU A 122 -4.80 10.90 10.70
N PRO A 123 -5.23 11.99 11.37
CA PRO A 123 -4.89 13.33 10.92
C PRO A 123 -3.37 13.46 10.84
N ILE A 124 -2.90 14.09 9.76
CA ILE A 124 -1.48 14.38 9.54
C ILE A 124 -0.94 15.04 10.82
N ARG A 125 -0.03 14.36 11.52
CA ARG A 125 0.78 15.02 12.55
C ARG A 125 1.77 15.90 11.78
N THR A 126 1.39 17.14 11.51
CA THR A 126 2.36 18.14 11.06
C THR A 126 3.34 18.30 12.21
N GLY A 127 4.45 17.58 12.16
CA GLY A 127 5.51 17.63 13.15
C GLY A 127 6.26 18.95 13.07
N ILE A 128 5.59 20.07 13.38
CA ILE A 128 6.13 21.36 13.76
C ILE A 128 5.08 22.04 14.66
N ASP A 129 4.89 21.52 15.87
CA ASP A 129 4.67 22.41 17.02
C ASP A 129 6.07 22.67 17.57
N LEU A 130 6.78 23.62 16.94
CA LEU A 130 7.94 24.25 17.57
C LEU A 130 7.40 25.19 18.67
N PRO A 131 8.01 25.20 19.87
CA PRO A 131 7.67 26.18 20.89
C PRO A 131 7.93 27.62 20.44
#